data_AF-A0A7Z9RZN3-F1
#
_entry.id   AF-A0A7Z9RZN3-F1
#
_cell.length_a   1.000
_cell.length_b   1.000
_cell.length_c   1.000
_cell.angle_alpha   90.00
_cell.angle_beta   90.00
_cell.angle_gamma   90.00
#
_symmetry.space_group_name_H-M   'P 1'
#
loop_
_entity.id
_entity.type
_entity.pdbx_description
1 polymer ?
#
loop_
_entity_poly.entity_id
_entity_poly.type
_entity_poly.pdbx_seq_one_letter_code
_entity_poly.pdbx_strand_id
1 'polypeptide(L)' 'MQKNKIRIRMEAYDHKVLDGASASIVETAKRTGARVHGPIPLPTRIERYTV' A
#
# COMPACT_ATOMS: atom_id res chain seq x y z
N MET A 1 -15.51 -9.96 19.95
CA MET A 1 -15.59 -8.75 19.10
C MET A 1 -14.82 -9.01 17.80
N GLN A 2 -15.52 -9.14 16.67
CA GLN A 2 -14.88 -9.37 15.37
C GLN A 2 -13.99 -8.18 15.04
N LYS A 3 -12.68 -8.40 14.97
CA LYS A 3 -11.72 -7.36 14.54
C LYS A 3 -11.78 -7.31 13.02
N ASN A 4 -12.58 -6.39 12.47
CA ASN A 4 -12.61 -6.10 11.04
C ASN A 4 -11.24 -5.54 10.61
N LYS A 5 -10.32 -6.44 10.27
CA LYS A 5 -8.98 -6.12 9.76
C LYS A 5 -9.01 -6.16 8.23
N ILE A 6 -8.86 -4.99 7.63
CA ILE A 6 -8.69 -4.84 6.18
C ILE A 6 -7.18 -4.87 5.90
N ARG A 7 -6.75 -5.69 4.94
CA ARG A 7 -5.37 -5.70 4.43
C ARG A 7 -5.40 -5.30 2.96
N ILE A 8 -4.66 -4.24 2.63
CA ILE A 8 -4.57 -3.73 1.26
C ILE A 8 -3.17 -4.03 0.76
N ARG A 9 -3.06 -4.75 -0.37
CA ARG A 9 -1.80 -4.93 -1.10
C ARG A 9 -1.89 -4.11 -2.37
N MET A 10 -0.87 -3.30 -2.63
CA MET A 10 -0.81 -2.42 -3.79
C MET A 10 0.43 -2.77 -4.60
N GLU A 11 0.26 -2.88 -5.92
CA GLU A 11 1.32 -3.18 -6.88
C GLU A 11 1.18 -2.20 -8.04
N ALA A 12 2.28 -1.58 -8.44
CA ALA A 12 2.33 -0.66 -9.57
C ALA A 12 3.72 -0.71 -10.21
N TYR A 13 3.79 -0.37 -11.50
CA TYR A 13 5.05 -0.26 -12.23
C TYR A 13 5.79 1.04 -11.93
N ASP A 14 5.07 2.13 -11.66
CA ASP A 14 5.64 3.42 -11.27
C ASP A 14 5.50 3.64 -9.75
N HIS A 15 6.65 3.83 -9.09
CA HIS A 15 6.71 4.09 -7.66
C HIS A 15 6.01 5.40 -7.26
N LYS A 16 6.06 6.45 -8.09
CA LYS A 16 5.49 7.76 -7.74
C LYS A 16 3.99 7.68 -7.54
N VAL A 17 3.32 6.94 -8.42
CA VAL A 17 1.87 6.72 -8.33
C VAL A 17 1.53 5.86 -7.12
N LEU A 18 2.33 4.82 -6.86
CA LEU A 18 2.14 3.93 -5.71
C LEU A 18 2.28 4.70 -4.38
N ASP A 19 3.30 5.53 -4.25
CA ASP A 19 3.57 6.32 -3.05
C ASP A 19 2.47 7.36 -2.82
N GLY A 20 2.04 8.06 -3.88
CA GLY A 20 0.93 9.01 -3.81
C GLY A 20 -0.38 8.37 -3.36
N ALA A 21 -0.75 7.24 -3.96
CA ALA A 21 -1.95 6.50 -3.60
C ALA A 21 -1.88 5.98 -2.15
N SER A 22 -0.72 5.43 -1.75
CA SER A 22 -0.47 4.97 -0.39
C SER A 22 -0.69 6.09 0.63
N ALA A 23 -0.14 7.28 0.36
CA ALA A 23 -0.27 8.43 1.24
C ALA A 23 -1.74 8.88 1.39
N SER A 24 -2.50 9.00 0.29
CA SER A 24 -3.91 9.41 0.35
C SER A 24 -4.79 8.40 1.10
N ILE A 25 -4.55 7.10 0.93
CA ILE A 25 -5.30 6.06 1.67
C ILE A 25 -4.98 6.12 3.16
N VAL A 26 -3.70 6.29 3.52
CA VAL A 26 -3.26 6.41 4.91
C VAL A 26 -3.87 7.65 5.57
N GLU A 27 -3.89 8.79 4.88
CA GLU A 27 -4.52 10.03 5.38
C GLU A 27 -6.02 9.84 5.60
N THR A 28 -6.71 9.23 4.63
CA THR A 28 -8.15 8.95 4.72
C THR A 28 -8.47 8.01 5.89
N ALA A 29 -7.68 6.95 6.06
CA ALA A 29 -7.86 5.98 7.15
C ALA A 29 -7.54 6.58 8.53
N LYS A 30 -6.54 7.48 8.61
CA LYS A 30 -6.28 8.26 9.84
C LYS A 30 -7.46 9.18 10.17
N ARG A 31 -8.04 9.84 9.17
CA ARG A 31 -9.19 10.75 9.34
C ARG A 31 -10.44 10.03 9.82
N THR A 32 -10.66 8.79 9.41
CA THR A 32 -11.80 7.96 9.89
C THR A 32 -11.54 7.31 11.27
N GLY A 33 -10.38 7.54 11.88
CA GLY A 33 -10.04 6.99 13.20
C GLY A 33 -9.62 5.51 13.17
N ALA A 34 -9.34 4.94 12.00
CA ALA A 34 -8.85 3.58 11.88
C ALA A 34 -7.37 3.47 12.31
N ARG A 35 -7.00 2.37 12.99
CA ARG A 35 -5.60 2.08 13.31
C ARG A 35 -4.86 1.63 12.05
N VAL A 36 -3.96 2.49 11.56
CA VAL A 36 -3.15 2.22 10.37
C VAL A 36 -1.78 1.71 10.79
N HIS A 37 -1.41 0.53 10.31
CA HIS A 37 -0.01 0.13 10.20
C HIS A 37 0.46 0.72 8.86
N GLY A 38 1.41 1.66 8.89
CA GLY A 38 1.82 2.45 7.71
C GLY A 38 2.23 1.61 6.49
N PRO A 39 2.55 2.23 5.35
CA PRO A 39 2.95 1.49 4.16
C PRO A 39 4.19 0.65 4.45
N ILE A 40 4.05 -0.68 4.36
CA ILE A 40 5.15 -1.62 4.53
C ILE A 40 5.66 -1.94 3.11
N PRO A 41 6.83 -1.44 2.71
CA PRO A 41 7.39 -1.75 1.41
C PRO A 41 7.73 -3.25 1.34
N LEU A 42 7.26 -3.89 0.29
CA LEU A 42 7.63 -5.27 -0.04
C LEU A 42 8.75 -5.25 -1.08
N PRO A 43 9.57 -6.32 -1.16
CA PRO A 43 10.60 -6.44 -2.19
C PRO A 43 10.00 -6.28 -3.59
N THR A 44 10.63 -5.44 -4.42
CA THR A 44 10.20 -5.24 -5.82
C THR A 44 10.52 -6.49 -6.63
N ARG A 45 9.51 -7.03 -7.32
CA ARG A 45 9.71 -8.15 -8.26
C ARG A 45 10.31 -7.60 -9.56
N ILE A 46 11.47 -8.12 -9.94
CA ILE A 46 12.17 -7.73 -11.16
C ILE A 46 12.15 -8.92 -12.11
N GLU A 47 11.39 -8.83 -13.19
CA GLU A 47 11.39 -9.82 -14.27
C GLU A 47 12.34 -9.36 -15.37
N ARG A 48 13.39 -10.16 -15.63
CA ARG A 48 14.41 -9.89 -16.64
C ARG A 48 14.16 -10.78 -17.85
N TYR A 49 13.99 -10.19 -19.02
CA TYR A 49 13.89 -10.90 -20.30
C TYR A 49 15.16 -10.67 -21.11
N THR A 50 15.70 -11.74 -21.71
CA THR A 50 16.84 -11.68 -22.65
C THR A 50 16.36 -12.24 -23.99
N VAL A 51 16.81 -11.63 -25.09
CA VAL A 51 16.45 -12.00 -26.47
C VAL A 51 17.30 -13.12 -27.02
#